data_AF-A0A7S3LHJ7-F1
#
_entry.id   AF-A0A7S3LHJ7-F1
#
_cell.length_a   1.000
_cell.length_b   1.000
_cell.length_c   1.000
_cell.angle_alpha   90.00
_cell.angle_beta   90.00
_cell.angle_gamma   90.00
#
_symmetry.space_group_name_H-M   'P 1'
#
loop_
_entity.id
_entity.type
_entity.pdbx_description
1 polymer ?
#
loop_
_entity_poly.entity_id
_entity_poly.type
_entity_poly.pdbx_seq_one_letter_code
_entity_poly.pdbx_strand_id
1 'polypeptide(L)'
;AARTRQEPSSARYGYECPEERDYYPYWHWTPWKDIVNIVSEDRCSRQIIKCDKCKLTTKESGNVQEKGRCRGCATCRTVGQQPNNARECKDAGGKWVMDPAHGIDKPDCIQAEFTTRVNQLGNGIDGETPTYNWTIPDLPVGTDSMKCVLRIRYNVTPADFDEQATFADSKTTNKIFDDERSEVQAYKNIKGTDAVLALNVNSDEWGRVFQDRSYVFEIRKRPIVETGTLTTTIHNFNIRGKRGNIVQTFPAVEYDFVPNHLTCLKGDAVHIQWTGSDYNPNRNGNNGEGGPVDPQNMGNTLRCDRHNMVQTAAPGDNHPLPTLERQLLYKEETMYSVERFLNKEEAEKMSFLDQDPASCAQIEELRQLYPNDQDARERHHRNCGKLNTRTPYFDGGVVKCDKIGTFHFMSTRDNNFSNRDMKGTIEVKRNFWLIMGLLFGALTLVGASAFFVYRRRKKGKPIIPDVPLLKKVTNKVPKNPFRRQKKFQPRAVTAIYSYEAQEENELSFEKGDTVVITEYVSDEWWLGTCKGEEGVFPRTYVS
;
A
#
# COMPACT_ATOMS: atom_id res chain seq x y z
N ALA A 1 30.39 15.49 -3.09
CA ALA A 1 30.50 14.54 -4.22
C ALA A 1 29.35 14.78 -5.18
N ALA A 2 29.61 14.95 -6.48
CA ALA A 2 28.60 15.35 -7.47
C ALA A 2 27.66 14.23 -7.94
N ARG A 3 27.90 13.01 -7.45
CA ARG A 3 27.11 11.84 -7.78
C ARG A 3 27.15 10.81 -6.64
N THR A 4 26.03 10.14 -6.42
CA THR A 4 25.90 9.09 -5.40
C THR A 4 25.94 7.73 -6.07
N ARG A 5 26.79 6.84 -5.56
CA ARG A 5 26.88 5.45 -6.03
C ARG A 5 25.58 4.74 -5.70
N GLN A 6 24.91 4.20 -6.71
CA GLN A 6 23.58 3.61 -6.55
C GLN A 6 23.64 2.11 -6.19
N GLU A 7 24.78 1.44 -6.38
CA GLU A 7 24.95 0.01 -6.07
C GLU A 7 26.38 -0.31 -5.60
N PRO A 8 26.58 -1.28 -4.69
CA PRO A 8 27.92 -1.80 -4.37
C PRO A 8 28.58 -2.36 -5.65
N SER A 9 29.87 -2.13 -5.82
CA SER A 9 30.70 -2.52 -6.98
C SER A 9 30.37 -1.91 -8.37
N SER A 10 29.33 -1.08 -8.54
CA SER A 10 28.99 -0.51 -9.86
C SER A 10 29.61 0.86 -10.16
N ALA A 11 29.72 1.18 -11.46
CA ALA A 11 30.03 2.51 -11.99
C ALA A 11 28.76 3.37 -12.20
N ARG A 12 27.61 2.99 -11.62
CA ARG A 12 26.38 3.77 -11.70
C ARG A 12 26.33 4.81 -10.60
N TYR A 13 26.08 6.02 -11.04
CA TYR A 13 26.11 7.21 -10.23
C TYR A 13 24.86 8.04 -10.55
N GLY A 14 24.01 8.26 -9.55
CA GLY A 14 22.87 9.17 -9.65
C GLY A 14 23.35 10.61 -9.47
N TYR A 15 22.74 11.55 -10.20
CA TYR A 15 22.96 12.97 -9.93
C TYR A 15 22.19 13.35 -8.67
N GLU A 16 22.92 13.76 -7.63
CA GLU A 16 22.37 14.17 -6.35
C GLU A 16 23.36 15.14 -5.71
N CYS A 17 22.87 16.20 -5.08
CA CYS A 17 23.72 17.06 -4.26
C CYS A 17 23.93 16.39 -2.88
N PRO A 18 25.11 16.52 -2.25
CA PRO A 18 25.38 15.89 -0.96
C PRO A 18 24.34 16.17 0.12
N GLU A 19 23.73 17.36 0.12
CA GLU A 19 22.72 17.75 1.10
C GLU A 19 21.42 16.98 0.90
N GLU A 20 21.02 16.74 -0.34
CA GLU A 20 19.85 15.91 -0.66
C GLU A 20 20.07 14.45 -0.26
N ARG A 21 21.33 14.00 -0.29
CA ARG A 21 21.75 12.66 0.14
C ARG A 21 21.78 12.49 1.65
N ASP A 22 22.25 13.51 2.38
CA ASP A 22 22.61 13.35 3.80
C ASP A 22 21.55 13.96 4.74
N TYR A 23 20.80 14.97 4.28
CA TYR A 23 19.95 15.78 5.17
C TYR A 23 18.56 16.11 4.59
N TYR A 24 17.58 16.13 5.48
CA TYR A 24 16.26 16.67 5.22
C TYR A 24 15.80 17.50 6.44
N PRO A 25 15.27 18.72 6.27
CA PRO A 25 14.95 19.41 5.03
C PRO A 25 16.21 19.77 4.22
N TYR A 26 16.17 19.64 2.90
CA TYR A 26 17.29 20.08 2.06
C TYR A 26 17.25 21.61 1.87
N TRP A 27 18.43 22.23 1.81
CA TRP A 27 18.57 23.70 1.76
C TRP A 27 18.67 24.27 0.34
N HIS A 28 18.66 23.40 -0.67
CA HIS A 28 18.80 23.76 -2.09
C HIS A 28 17.50 23.51 -2.87
N TRP A 29 17.23 24.29 -3.91
CA TRP A 29 16.07 23.99 -4.77
C TRP A 29 16.24 22.63 -5.47
N THR A 30 15.17 21.84 -5.51
CA THR A 30 15.15 20.56 -6.23
C THR A 30 13.85 20.42 -7.02
N PRO A 31 13.81 19.69 -8.14
CA PRO A 31 12.54 19.42 -8.83
C PRO A 31 11.65 18.42 -8.08
N TRP A 32 12.17 17.74 -7.04
CA TRP A 32 11.40 16.82 -6.21
C TRP A 32 10.43 17.56 -5.28
N LYS A 33 9.17 17.14 -5.32
CA LYS A 33 8.12 17.63 -4.42
C LYS A 33 8.00 16.67 -3.25
N ASP A 34 8.00 17.20 -2.04
CA ASP A 34 7.93 16.37 -0.85
C ASP A 34 6.48 15.87 -0.67
N ILE A 35 6.29 14.56 -0.43
CA ILE A 35 4.96 13.94 -0.25
C ILE A 35 4.69 13.72 1.24
N VAL A 36 5.53 12.91 1.88
CA VAL A 36 5.39 12.53 3.28
C VAL A 36 6.76 12.31 3.90
N ASN A 37 6.89 12.72 5.17
CA ASN A 37 8.01 12.40 6.03
C ASN A 37 7.54 11.41 7.09
N ILE A 38 8.05 10.18 7.01
CA ILE A 38 7.74 9.11 7.96
C ILE A 38 8.86 9.06 8.98
N VAL A 39 8.58 9.41 10.23
CA VAL A 39 9.58 9.54 11.29
C VAL A 39 9.41 8.46 12.35
N SER A 40 10.50 7.77 12.69
CA SER A 40 10.55 6.85 13.84
C SER A 40 10.97 7.65 15.08
N GLU A 41 10.06 7.98 15.99
CA GLU A 41 10.45 8.51 17.31
C GLU A 41 9.60 7.95 18.45
N ASP A 42 10.27 7.37 19.46
CA ASP A 42 9.77 7.01 20.81
C ASP A 42 9.98 8.16 21.82
N ARG A 43 10.18 9.40 21.35
CA ARG A 43 10.52 10.54 22.22
C ARG A 43 9.45 11.60 22.38
N CYS A 44 8.34 11.51 21.66
CA CYS A 44 7.23 12.44 21.87
C CYS A 44 6.48 12.19 23.20
N SER A 45 6.85 11.16 23.98
CA SER A 45 6.21 10.81 25.27
C SER A 45 7.07 11.06 26.53
N ARG A 46 8.38 11.37 26.42
CA ARG A 46 9.28 11.40 27.60
C ARG A 46 10.01 12.69 27.93
N GLN A 47 9.85 13.77 27.19
CA GLN A 47 10.20 15.12 27.65
C GLN A 47 9.50 16.17 26.80
N ILE A 48 9.32 17.35 27.38
CA ILE A 48 8.45 18.49 26.98
C ILE A 48 8.89 19.17 25.65
N ILE A 49 9.55 18.46 24.73
CA ILE A 49 9.97 18.97 23.42
C ILE A 49 9.09 18.29 22.34
N LYS A 50 7.93 18.92 22.06
CA LYS A 50 7.03 18.56 20.96
C LYS A 50 7.81 18.28 19.67
N CYS A 51 7.79 17.05 19.16
CA CYS A 51 8.40 16.57 17.90
C CYS A 51 8.86 17.71 16.95
N ASP A 52 10.04 18.29 17.19
CA ASP A 52 10.50 19.48 16.47
C ASP A 52 10.91 19.15 15.03
N LYS A 53 11.26 17.89 14.75
CA LYS A 53 11.57 17.43 13.40
C LYS A 53 10.38 17.54 12.47
N CYS A 54 9.19 17.05 12.83
CA CYS A 54 8.02 17.20 11.95
C CYS A 54 7.65 18.66 11.69
N LYS A 55 7.79 19.53 12.70
CA LYS A 55 7.55 20.96 12.50
C LYS A 55 8.60 21.57 11.57
N LEU A 56 9.87 21.27 11.80
CA LEU A 56 10.98 21.76 11.01
C LEU A 56 10.89 21.27 9.56
N THR A 57 10.72 19.96 9.36
CA THR A 57 10.68 19.34 8.03
C THR A 57 9.52 19.85 7.18
N THR A 58 8.33 19.97 7.76
CA THR A 58 7.17 20.49 7.03
C THR A 58 7.26 21.99 6.80
N LYS A 59 7.80 22.75 7.76
CA LYS A 59 8.01 24.20 7.62
C LYS A 59 9.09 24.55 6.60
N GLU A 60 10.18 23.79 6.57
CA GLU A 60 11.36 24.06 5.76
C GLU A 60 11.35 23.30 4.41
N SER A 61 10.27 22.57 4.08
CA SER A 61 10.13 21.89 2.79
C SER A 61 10.17 22.88 1.61
N GLY A 62 10.77 22.45 0.49
CA GLY A 62 10.72 23.19 -0.79
C GLY A 62 9.31 23.36 -1.36
N ASN A 63 8.32 22.63 -0.84
CA ASN A 63 6.91 22.81 -1.19
C ASN A 63 6.41 24.21 -0.82
N VAL A 64 6.82 24.71 0.35
CA VAL A 64 6.30 25.94 0.97
C VAL A 64 7.35 27.02 1.23
N GLN A 65 8.65 26.67 1.18
CA GLN A 65 9.75 27.62 1.32
C GLN A 65 10.49 27.84 0.00
N GLU A 66 10.94 29.07 -0.20
CA GLU A 66 11.94 29.35 -1.21
C GLU A 66 13.27 28.65 -0.88
N LYS A 67 14.01 28.28 -1.93
CA LYS A 67 15.27 27.57 -1.78
C LYS A 67 16.35 28.23 -2.61
N GLY A 68 17.52 28.36 -2.01
CA GLY A 68 18.66 28.95 -2.68
C GLY A 68 19.26 27.99 -3.71
N ARG A 69 19.80 28.56 -4.79
CA ARG A 69 20.52 27.83 -5.83
C ARG A 69 21.62 28.69 -6.43
N CYS A 70 22.73 28.07 -6.79
CA CYS A 70 23.76 28.72 -7.59
C CYS A 70 23.39 28.74 -9.08
N ARG A 71 23.42 29.91 -9.73
CA ARG A 71 23.24 30.06 -11.18
C ARG A 71 24.48 30.65 -11.83
N GLY A 72 24.82 30.18 -13.03
CA GLY A 72 25.94 30.71 -13.80
C GLY A 72 27.32 30.39 -13.22
N CYS A 73 27.44 29.31 -12.42
CA CYS A 73 28.73 28.83 -11.97
C CYS A 73 29.65 28.50 -13.16
N ALA A 74 30.77 29.23 -13.28
CA ALA A 74 31.67 29.14 -14.43
C ALA A 74 32.49 27.83 -14.44
N THR A 75 32.71 27.24 -13.27
CA THR A 75 33.52 26.02 -13.09
C THR A 75 32.68 24.75 -13.01
N CYS A 76 31.35 24.87 -12.89
CA CYS A 76 30.44 23.74 -12.74
C CYS A 76 30.03 23.17 -14.10
N ARG A 77 30.34 21.90 -14.34
CA ARG A 77 30.00 21.19 -15.59
C ARG A 77 28.78 20.28 -15.46
N THR A 78 28.33 20.01 -14.24
CA THR A 78 27.22 19.11 -13.93
C THR A 78 26.37 19.64 -12.78
N VAL A 79 25.14 19.15 -12.63
CA VAL A 79 24.21 19.58 -11.57
C VAL A 79 24.81 19.32 -10.17
N GLY A 80 25.45 18.17 -9.94
CA GLY A 80 26.06 17.87 -8.64
C GLY A 80 27.36 18.62 -8.33
N GLN A 81 27.89 19.41 -9.27
CA GLN A 81 29.01 20.31 -9.00
C GLN A 81 28.55 21.71 -8.59
N GLN A 82 27.25 22.01 -8.67
CA GLN A 82 26.72 23.31 -8.29
C GLN A 82 26.91 23.54 -6.79
N PRO A 83 27.52 24.66 -6.38
CA PRO A 83 27.63 25.05 -4.99
C PRO A 83 26.28 25.08 -4.28
N ASN A 84 26.28 24.62 -3.05
CA ASN A 84 25.08 24.49 -2.21
C ASN A 84 24.89 25.67 -1.24
N ASN A 85 25.82 26.62 -1.23
CA ASN A 85 25.77 27.81 -0.40
C ASN A 85 26.24 29.04 -1.18
N ALA A 86 25.85 30.22 -0.68
CA ALA A 86 26.13 31.48 -1.36
C ALA A 86 27.63 31.79 -1.49
N ARG A 87 28.44 31.37 -0.51
CA ARG A 87 29.89 31.62 -0.50
C ARG A 87 30.58 30.82 -1.60
N GLU A 88 30.41 29.51 -1.61
CA GLU A 88 30.99 28.65 -2.65
C GLU A 88 30.44 29.00 -4.04
N CYS A 89 29.18 29.42 -4.14
CA CYS A 89 28.61 29.89 -5.40
C CYS A 89 29.37 31.08 -5.96
N LYS A 90 29.66 32.06 -5.09
CA LYS A 90 30.45 33.24 -5.45
C LYS A 90 31.89 32.86 -5.83
N ASP A 91 32.53 32.00 -5.05
CA ASP A 91 33.89 31.53 -5.30
C ASP A 91 34.01 30.77 -6.63
N ALA A 92 32.94 30.08 -7.04
CA ALA A 92 32.83 29.41 -8.32
C ALA A 92 32.42 30.32 -9.50
N GLY A 93 32.36 31.64 -9.28
CA GLY A 93 32.00 32.64 -10.28
C GLY A 93 30.51 32.68 -10.63
N GLY A 94 29.65 32.06 -9.81
CA GLY A 94 28.21 32.06 -9.96
C GLY A 94 27.50 33.13 -9.14
N LYS A 95 26.18 33.26 -9.36
CA LYS A 95 25.26 34.11 -8.61
C LYS A 95 24.32 33.24 -7.78
N TRP A 96 24.29 33.47 -6.48
CA TRP A 96 23.29 32.86 -5.60
C TRP A 96 21.93 33.51 -5.84
N VAL A 97 20.91 32.69 -6.08
CA VAL A 97 19.53 33.14 -6.29
C VAL A 97 18.58 32.33 -5.43
N MET A 98 17.46 32.94 -5.03
CA MET A 98 16.36 32.25 -4.37
C MET A 98 15.35 31.84 -5.44
N ASP A 99 15.13 30.54 -5.59
CA ASP A 99 14.04 30.01 -6.40
C ASP A 99 12.78 29.92 -5.52
N PRO A 100 11.61 30.30 -6.06
CA PRO A 100 10.37 30.28 -5.29
C PRO A 100 10.01 28.85 -4.86
N ALA A 101 9.25 28.77 -3.77
CA ALA A 101 8.62 27.52 -3.34
C ALA A 101 7.79 26.91 -4.48
N HIS A 102 7.55 25.59 -4.42
CA HIS A 102 6.67 24.94 -5.40
C HIS A 102 5.23 25.44 -5.36
N GLY A 103 4.82 26.07 -4.25
CA GLY A 103 3.47 26.63 -4.09
C GLY A 103 2.41 25.54 -3.95
N ILE A 104 2.77 24.41 -3.33
CA ILE A 104 1.88 23.30 -3.00
C ILE A 104 1.86 23.10 -1.49
N ASP A 105 0.92 22.28 -1.02
CA ASP A 105 0.80 21.99 0.40
C ASP A 105 2.11 21.41 0.97
N LYS A 106 2.37 21.75 2.23
CA LYS A 106 3.47 21.16 3.00
C LYS A 106 3.34 19.63 2.98
N PRO A 107 4.45 18.88 2.99
CA PRO A 107 4.38 17.43 3.04
C PRO A 107 3.71 16.98 4.33
N ASP A 108 3.09 15.81 4.29
CA ASP A 108 2.60 15.16 5.49
C ASP A 108 3.77 14.75 6.38
N CYS A 109 3.56 14.72 7.69
CA CYS A 109 4.53 14.15 8.62
C CYS A 109 3.82 13.18 9.55
N ILE A 110 4.19 11.90 9.43
CA ILE A 110 3.55 10.82 10.17
C ILE A 110 4.59 10.02 10.92
N GLN A 111 4.14 9.37 11.98
CA GLN A 111 4.97 8.47 12.76
C GLN A 111 5.04 7.11 12.09
N ALA A 112 6.25 6.52 12.02
CA ALA A 112 6.43 5.15 11.58
C ALA A 112 5.75 4.18 12.56
N GLU A 113 5.18 3.09 12.06
CA GLU A 113 4.61 2.04 12.92
C GLU A 113 5.70 1.41 13.81
N PHE A 114 5.50 1.50 15.12
CA PHE A 114 6.50 1.22 16.18
C PHE A 114 6.98 -0.24 16.27
N THR A 115 6.29 -1.17 15.64
CA THR A 115 6.56 -2.61 15.81
C THR A 115 7.48 -3.19 14.74
N THR A 116 7.79 -2.42 13.70
CA THR A 116 8.65 -2.90 12.61
C THR A 116 10.11 -2.65 12.98
N ARG A 117 10.90 -3.72 13.09
CA ARG A 117 12.36 -3.58 13.17
C ARG A 117 12.84 -3.08 11.81
N VAL A 118 13.74 -2.10 11.82
CA VAL A 118 14.47 -1.67 10.62
C VAL A 118 15.01 -2.90 9.90
N ASN A 119 14.85 -2.96 8.57
CA ASN A 119 15.37 -4.03 7.72
C ASN A 119 14.77 -5.44 7.98
N GLN A 120 13.52 -5.57 8.47
CA GLN A 120 12.85 -6.88 8.66
C GLN A 120 11.68 -7.15 7.70
N LEU A 121 11.98 -7.18 6.39
CA LEU A 121 11.03 -7.57 5.33
C LEU A 121 9.72 -6.76 5.23
N GLY A 122 9.54 -5.75 6.10
CA GLY A 122 8.46 -4.79 6.05
C GLY A 122 7.14 -5.28 6.66
N ASN A 123 7.14 -6.15 7.66
CA ASN A 123 5.91 -6.54 8.36
C ASN A 123 5.56 -5.55 9.48
N GLY A 124 4.34 -5.01 9.43
CA GLY A 124 3.65 -4.17 10.40
C GLY A 124 3.14 -4.94 11.61
N ILE A 125 2.40 -4.27 12.49
CA ILE A 125 1.90 -4.86 13.75
C ILE A 125 0.92 -6.02 13.54
N ASP A 126 0.18 -5.98 12.45
CA ASP A 126 -0.81 -6.94 12.00
C ASP A 126 -0.21 -8.02 11.07
N GLY A 127 1.10 -7.95 10.81
CA GLY A 127 1.78 -8.81 9.85
C GLY A 127 1.67 -8.34 8.39
N GLU A 128 0.93 -7.25 8.13
CA GLU A 128 0.81 -6.66 6.81
C GLU A 128 1.87 -5.59 6.58
N THR A 129 2.14 -5.24 5.32
CA THR A 129 3.15 -4.21 5.04
C THR A 129 2.63 -2.82 5.43
N PRO A 130 3.41 -1.99 6.16
CA PRO A 130 3.01 -0.61 6.44
C PRO A 130 2.71 0.14 5.15
N THR A 131 1.57 0.82 5.11
CA THR A 131 1.11 1.57 3.92
C THR A 131 0.91 3.04 4.23
N TYR A 132 0.95 3.86 3.17
CA TYR A 132 0.65 5.28 3.24
C TYR A 132 -0.36 5.64 2.16
N ASN A 133 -1.47 6.26 2.58
CA ASN A 133 -2.48 6.75 1.65
C ASN A 133 -2.05 8.09 1.09
N TRP A 134 -1.64 8.09 -0.17
CA TRP A 134 -1.27 9.29 -0.90
C TRP A 134 -2.36 9.68 -1.89
N THR A 135 -2.87 10.91 -1.76
CA THR A 135 -3.72 11.52 -2.79
C THR A 135 -2.84 12.04 -3.92
N ILE A 136 -2.95 11.39 -5.09
CA ILE A 136 -2.23 11.77 -6.29
C ILE A 136 -2.75 13.13 -6.80
N PRO A 137 -1.88 14.08 -7.18
CA PRO A 137 -2.32 15.36 -7.71
C PRO A 137 -3.03 15.21 -9.06
N ASP A 138 -3.97 16.12 -9.32
CA ASP A 138 -4.69 16.16 -10.59
C ASP A 138 -3.75 16.35 -11.78
N LEU A 139 -4.11 15.72 -12.90
CA LEU A 139 -3.42 15.92 -14.17
C LEU A 139 -3.57 17.39 -14.62
N PRO A 140 -2.50 18.01 -15.16
CA PRO A 140 -2.61 19.33 -15.75
C PRO A 140 -3.73 19.40 -16.80
N VAL A 141 -4.45 20.52 -16.84
CA VAL A 141 -5.54 20.73 -17.79
C VAL A 141 -5.06 20.47 -19.22
N GLY A 142 -5.78 19.63 -19.96
CA GLY A 142 -5.45 19.26 -21.34
C GLY A 142 -4.45 18.11 -21.47
N THR A 143 -4.08 17.44 -20.39
CA THR A 143 -3.24 16.22 -20.42
C THR A 143 -4.05 14.98 -20.09
N ASP A 144 -3.89 13.91 -20.88
CA ASP A 144 -4.55 12.61 -20.64
C ASP A 144 -3.67 11.66 -19.82
N SER A 145 -2.35 11.91 -19.77
CA SER A 145 -1.44 11.20 -18.89
C SER A 145 -0.19 12.01 -18.54
N MET A 146 0.48 11.62 -17.45
CA MET A 146 1.73 12.20 -16.99
C MET A 146 2.67 11.12 -16.46
N LYS A 147 3.92 11.11 -16.95
CA LYS A 147 4.98 10.26 -16.39
C LYS A 147 5.52 10.90 -15.11
N CYS A 148 5.58 10.11 -14.06
CA CYS A 148 6.02 10.52 -12.75
C CYS A 148 7.15 9.63 -12.25
N VAL A 149 8.00 10.20 -11.40
CA VAL A 149 9.01 9.44 -10.66
C VAL A 149 8.71 9.62 -9.18
N LEU A 150 8.42 8.52 -8.50
CA LEU A 150 8.34 8.48 -7.05
C LEU A 150 9.72 8.10 -6.52
N ARG A 151 10.23 8.88 -5.57
CA ARG A 151 11.47 8.56 -4.87
C ARG A 151 11.17 8.30 -3.41
N ILE A 152 11.60 7.14 -2.91
CA ILE A 152 11.53 6.76 -1.51
C ILE A 152 12.95 6.74 -0.98
N ARG A 153 13.22 7.57 0.02
CA ARG A 153 14.52 7.63 0.70
C ARG A 153 14.36 7.13 2.12
N TYR A 154 15.25 6.22 2.50
CA TYR A 154 15.41 5.80 3.88
C TYR A 154 16.70 6.39 4.43
N ASN A 155 16.56 7.26 5.42
CA ASN A 155 17.68 7.86 6.14
C ASN A 155 17.64 7.36 7.59
N VAL A 156 18.82 7.00 8.12
CA VAL A 156 19.00 6.94 9.57
C VAL A 156 19.41 8.34 9.99
N THR A 157 18.44 9.14 10.42
CA THR A 157 18.76 10.49 10.88
C THR A 157 19.65 10.41 12.11
N PRO A 158 20.75 11.17 12.17
CA PRO A 158 21.62 11.29 13.33
C PRO A 158 20.95 12.10 14.45
N ALA A 159 19.80 11.63 14.94
CA ALA A 159 19.19 12.10 16.18
C ALA A 159 20.07 11.86 17.44
N ASP A 160 21.32 11.43 17.20
CA ASP A 160 22.43 11.15 18.11
C ASP A 160 23.48 12.30 18.13
N PHE A 161 23.25 13.42 17.42
CA PHE A 161 24.22 14.52 17.35
C PHE A 161 23.59 15.92 17.36
N ASP A 162 24.16 16.82 18.18
CA ASP A 162 23.73 18.21 18.38
C ASP A 162 24.19 19.12 17.23
N GLU A 163 23.24 19.77 16.57
CA GLU A 163 23.44 20.72 15.46
C GLU A 163 24.31 21.95 15.85
N GLN A 164 24.50 22.23 17.14
CA GLN A 164 25.34 23.35 17.57
C GLN A 164 26.85 23.10 17.41
N ALA A 165 27.28 21.87 17.07
CA ALA A 165 28.69 21.48 17.08
C ALA A 165 29.40 21.39 15.72
N THR A 166 28.71 21.47 14.57
CA THR A 166 29.31 21.07 13.28
C THR A 166 28.95 21.98 12.10
N PHE A 167 29.54 23.17 12.07
CA PHE A 167 29.80 23.84 10.79
C PHE A 167 31.03 23.23 10.11
N ALA A 168 30.91 22.95 8.82
CA ALA A 168 31.92 22.36 7.97
C ALA A 168 33.10 23.31 7.71
N ASP A 169 34.09 23.33 8.60
CA ASP A 169 35.47 23.64 8.24
C ASP A 169 36.49 22.91 9.12
N SER A 170 36.32 21.60 9.29
CA SER A 170 37.43 20.84 9.86
C SER A 170 37.66 19.54 9.12
N LYS A 171 38.71 19.57 8.30
CA LYS A 171 39.52 18.39 7.98
C LYS A 171 40.35 17.96 9.21
N THR A 172 39.81 18.08 10.42
CA THR A 172 40.48 17.60 11.62
C THR A 172 39.83 16.30 12.04
N THR A 173 40.68 15.31 12.24
CA THR A 173 40.47 13.99 12.85
C THR A 173 39.98 14.09 14.31
N ASN A 174 39.11 15.05 14.62
CA ASN A 174 38.65 15.29 15.97
C ASN A 174 37.60 14.24 16.30
N LYS A 175 38.01 13.39 17.24
CA LYS A 175 37.23 12.35 17.89
C LYS A 175 35.82 12.86 18.18
N ILE A 176 34.87 12.02 17.86
CA ILE A 176 33.48 12.16 18.27
C ILE A 176 33.49 12.17 19.80
N PHE A 177 33.09 13.30 20.38
CA PHE A 177 32.97 13.41 21.82
C PHE A 177 31.67 12.72 22.23
N ASP A 178 31.80 11.74 23.13
CA ASP A 178 30.70 11.12 23.87
C ASP A 178 30.16 12.17 24.84
N ASP A 179 29.30 13.07 24.35
CA ASP A 179 28.56 14.01 25.19
C ASP A 179 27.50 13.23 25.98
N GLU A 180 27.35 13.51 27.28
CA GLU A 180 26.29 12.98 28.13
C GLU A 180 24.87 13.28 27.61
N ARG A 181 24.74 14.23 26.66
CA ARG A 181 23.49 14.53 25.96
C ARG A 181 23.21 13.65 24.73
N SER A 182 24.19 12.87 24.27
CA SER A 182 23.96 11.90 23.19
C SER A 182 23.18 10.71 23.72
N GLU A 183 22.04 10.41 23.09
CA GLU A 183 21.22 9.27 23.47
C GLU A 183 21.80 7.92 23.05
N VAL A 184 22.77 7.95 22.15
CA VAL A 184 23.55 6.79 21.72
C VAL A 184 24.94 6.95 22.29
N GLN A 185 25.07 6.65 23.59
CA GLN A 185 26.38 6.44 24.21
C GLN A 185 27.05 5.30 23.45
N ALA A 186 28.04 5.65 22.61
CA ALA A 186 28.81 4.67 21.86
C ALA A 186 29.62 3.77 22.80
N TYR A 187 29.75 4.17 24.07
CA TYR A 187 30.54 3.53 25.12
C TYR A 187 29.79 3.61 26.46
N LYS A 188 29.55 2.47 27.11
CA LYS A 188 28.96 2.41 28.46
C LYS A 188 29.80 1.53 29.37
N ASN A 189 30.26 2.07 30.49
CA ASN A 189 30.98 1.29 31.49
C ASN A 189 30.07 0.20 32.08
N ILE A 190 30.56 -1.03 32.09
CA ILE A 190 29.88 -2.13 32.78
C ILE A 190 30.05 -1.88 34.27
N LYS A 191 28.93 -1.66 34.97
CA LYS A 191 28.90 -1.32 36.40
C LYS A 191 29.80 -2.26 37.21
N GLY A 192 30.79 -1.68 37.90
CA GLY A 192 31.74 -2.42 38.74
C GLY A 192 32.96 -2.96 38.01
N THR A 193 33.21 -2.56 36.77
CA THR A 193 34.43 -2.91 36.02
C THR A 193 34.95 -1.70 35.24
N ASP A 194 36.23 -1.73 34.85
CA ASP A 194 36.83 -0.78 33.91
C ASP A 194 36.49 -1.12 32.44
N ALA A 195 35.67 -2.15 32.21
CA ALA A 195 35.30 -2.58 30.87
C ALA A 195 34.23 -1.66 30.28
N VAL A 196 34.48 -1.20 29.05
CA VAL A 196 33.59 -0.33 28.30
C VAL A 196 32.86 -1.17 27.25
N LEU A 197 31.53 -1.21 27.32
CA LEU A 197 30.70 -1.80 26.29
C LEU A 197 30.51 -0.77 25.17
N ALA A 198 30.93 -1.12 23.94
CA ALA A 198 30.80 -0.22 22.81
C ALA A 198 29.79 -0.71 21.77
N LEU A 199 29.06 0.21 21.14
CA LEU A 199 28.34 -0.11 19.91
C LEU A 199 29.34 -0.28 18.77
N ASN A 200 29.23 -1.38 18.02
CA ASN A 200 30.08 -1.62 16.85
C ASN A 200 29.55 -0.80 15.67
N VAL A 201 29.83 0.50 15.68
CA VAL A 201 29.34 1.44 14.67
C VAL A 201 30.46 1.78 13.69
N ASN A 202 30.16 1.72 12.39
CA ASN A 202 31.02 2.26 11.36
C ASN A 202 30.77 3.77 11.22
N SER A 203 31.74 4.60 11.63
CA SER A 203 31.62 6.06 11.51
C SER A 203 31.55 6.56 10.07
N ASP A 204 32.01 5.76 9.11
CA ASP A 204 31.83 6.07 7.69
C ASP A 204 30.37 5.94 7.25
N GLU A 205 29.50 5.31 8.04
CA GLU A 205 28.09 5.08 7.69
C GLU A 205 27.11 6.04 8.40
N TRP A 206 27.64 7.04 9.12
CA TRP A 206 26.83 8.01 9.88
C TRP A 206 26.13 9.04 8.99
N GLY A 207 24.84 9.28 9.26
CA GLY A 207 24.05 10.32 8.58
C GLY A 207 23.83 10.11 7.08
N ARG A 208 24.01 8.87 6.58
CA ARG A 208 23.81 8.55 5.17
C ARG A 208 22.40 8.04 4.91
N VAL A 209 21.82 8.44 3.78
CA VAL A 209 20.73 7.69 3.16
C VAL A 209 21.26 6.30 2.78
N PHE A 210 20.73 5.27 3.45
CA PHE A 210 21.14 3.88 3.23
C PHE A 210 20.48 3.27 2.00
N GLN A 211 19.27 3.74 1.64
CA GLN A 211 18.56 3.30 0.45
C GLN A 211 17.81 4.45 -0.21
N ASP A 212 18.07 4.67 -1.49
CA ASP A 212 17.27 5.51 -2.39
C ASP A 212 16.64 4.59 -3.44
N ARG A 213 15.31 4.57 -3.49
CA ARG A 213 14.53 3.78 -4.47
C ARG A 213 13.68 4.72 -5.29
N SER A 214 13.90 4.70 -6.60
CA SER A 214 13.10 5.47 -7.55
C SER A 214 12.21 4.53 -8.37
N TYR A 215 10.93 4.87 -8.48
CA TYR A 215 9.92 4.15 -9.22
C TYR A 215 9.34 5.06 -10.29
N VAL A 216 9.23 4.56 -11.52
CA VAL A 216 8.59 5.27 -12.62
C VAL A 216 7.19 4.73 -12.78
N PHE A 217 6.20 5.62 -12.83
CA PHE A 217 4.82 5.27 -13.06
C PHE A 217 4.15 6.34 -13.93
N GLU A 218 2.97 6.03 -14.45
CA GLU A 218 2.19 6.96 -15.25
C GLU A 218 0.84 7.18 -14.57
N ILE A 219 0.53 8.45 -14.30
CA ILE A 219 -0.82 8.86 -13.90
C ILE A 219 -1.61 9.03 -15.19
N ARG A 220 -2.75 8.35 -15.31
CA ARG A 220 -3.61 8.42 -16.49
C ARG A 220 -4.98 8.93 -16.10
N LYS A 221 -5.63 9.64 -17.02
CA LYS A 221 -7.04 9.98 -16.92
C LYS A 221 -7.85 8.70 -16.74
N ARG A 222 -8.85 8.74 -15.85
CA ARG A 222 -9.72 7.60 -15.60
C ARG A 222 -10.36 7.14 -16.92
N PRO A 223 -10.29 5.84 -17.27
CA PRO A 223 -10.86 5.36 -18.51
C PRO A 223 -12.38 5.52 -18.50
N ILE A 224 -12.92 5.87 -19.66
CA ILE A 224 -14.36 5.83 -19.92
C ILE A 224 -14.66 4.37 -20.29
N VAL A 225 -15.48 3.71 -19.49
CA VAL A 225 -15.99 2.37 -19.80
C VAL A 225 -17.31 2.50 -20.57
N GLU A 226 -17.79 1.46 -21.25
CA GLU A 226 -18.99 1.51 -22.10
C GLU A 226 -20.25 2.07 -21.41
N THR A 227 -20.30 2.07 -20.07
CA THR A 227 -21.40 2.63 -19.28
C THR A 227 -21.19 4.08 -18.82
N GLY A 228 -20.17 4.79 -19.33
CA GLY A 228 -19.78 6.15 -18.92
C GLY A 228 -18.46 6.22 -18.15
N THR A 229 -18.17 7.35 -17.50
CA THR A 229 -16.99 7.49 -16.63
C THR A 229 -17.11 6.54 -15.44
N LEU A 230 -16.05 5.77 -15.15
CA LEU A 230 -15.93 5.06 -13.87
C LEU A 230 -15.86 6.11 -12.74
N THR A 231 -17.02 6.44 -12.18
CA THR A 231 -17.14 7.26 -10.96
C THR A 231 -16.83 6.47 -9.69
N THR A 232 -16.56 5.17 -9.82
CA THR A 232 -16.36 4.22 -8.72
C THR A 232 -14.88 4.08 -8.36
N THR A 233 -14.62 3.44 -7.22
CA THR A 233 -13.27 3.16 -6.72
C THR A 233 -12.57 2.19 -7.68
N ILE A 234 -11.34 2.52 -8.07
CA ILE A 234 -10.47 1.62 -8.86
C ILE A 234 -9.36 1.16 -7.93
N HIS A 235 -9.35 -0.14 -7.63
CA HIS A 235 -8.33 -0.80 -6.82
C HIS A 235 -7.17 -1.20 -7.72
N ASN A 236 -5.93 -0.85 -7.34
CA ASN A 236 -4.75 -1.29 -8.09
C ASN A 236 -4.34 -2.68 -7.60
N PHE A 237 -4.25 -3.65 -8.51
CA PHE A 237 -3.83 -5.01 -8.21
C PHE A 237 -2.53 -5.30 -8.94
N ASN A 238 -1.46 -5.45 -8.16
CA ASN A 238 -0.09 -5.48 -8.62
C ASN A 238 0.66 -6.69 -8.08
N ILE A 239 1.99 -6.66 -8.21
CA ILE A 239 2.91 -7.70 -7.76
C ILE A 239 4.03 -7.05 -6.97
N ARG A 240 4.51 -7.73 -5.92
CA ARG A 240 5.76 -7.42 -5.24
C ARG A 240 6.78 -8.54 -5.41
N GLY A 241 8.01 -8.25 -5.02
CA GLY A 241 9.10 -9.21 -5.02
C GLY A 241 10.04 -9.05 -6.22
N LYS A 242 11.19 -9.72 -6.14
CA LYS A 242 12.18 -9.78 -7.22
C LYS A 242 12.95 -11.08 -7.14
N ARG A 243 13.23 -11.69 -8.30
CA ARG A 243 14.00 -12.92 -8.39
C ARG A 243 15.48 -12.64 -8.20
N GLY A 244 16.08 -13.32 -7.25
CA GLY A 244 17.52 -13.29 -7.03
C GLY A 244 17.93 -14.10 -5.82
N ASN A 245 19.23 -14.19 -5.59
CA ASN A 245 19.73 -14.68 -4.31
C ASN A 245 19.26 -13.71 -3.21
N ILE A 246 18.86 -14.23 -2.05
CA ILE A 246 18.43 -13.46 -0.87
C ILE A 246 19.46 -12.40 -0.46
N VAL A 247 20.75 -12.66 -0.70
CA VAL A 247 21.84 -11.70 -0.44
C VAL A 247 21.88 -10.55 -1.47
N GLN A 248 21.39 -10.79 -2.69
CA GLN A 248 21.39 -9.82 -3.79
C GLN A 248 20.10 -8.98 -3.83
N THR A 249 19.00 -9.49 -3.27
CA THR A 249 17.66 -8.89 -3.38
C THR A 249 17.13 -8.47 -2.02
N PHE A 250 17.87 -7.62 -1.30
CA PHE A 250 17.45 -7.17 0.03
C PHE A 250 16.51 -5.94 -0.01
N PRO A 251 15.41 -5.89 0.78
CA PRO A 251 14.85 -7.00 1.55
C PRO A 251 14.30 -8.06 0.60
N ALA A 252 14.53 -9.34 0.93
CA ALA A 252 14.10 -10.47 0.10
C ALA A 252 12.60 -10.71 0.31
N VAL A 253 11.82 -9.92 -0.41
CA VAL A 253 10.38 -10.05 -0.49
C VAL A 253 10.06 -11.09 -1.56
N GLU A 254 9.29 -12.10 -1.18
CA GLU A 254 8.83 -13.14 -2.11
C GLU A 254 7.88 -12.57 -3.17
N TYR A 255 7.75 -13.29 -4.29
CA TYR A 255 6.76 -12.94 -5.29
C TYR A 255 5.36 -13.18 -4.76
N ASP A 256 4.55 -12.13 -4.79
CA ASP A 256 3.19 -12.17 -4.28
C ASP A 256 2.32 -11.16 -5.01
N PHE A 257 1.01 -11.41 -5.05
CA PHE A 257 0.06 -10.39 -5.47
C PHE A 257 -0.06 -9.32 -4.39
N VAL A 258 -0.30 -8.07 -4.79
CA VAL A 258 -0.48 -6.95 -3.86
C VAL A 258 -1.74 -6.15 -4.24
N PRO A 259 -2.75 -6.11 -3.35
CA PRO A 259 -2.86 -6.93 -2.13
C PRO A 259 -3.04 -8.43 -2.49
N ASN A 260 -2.59 -9.32 -1.60
CA ASN A 260 -2.83 -10.76 -1.74
C ASN A 260 -4.28 -11.14 -1.40
N HIS A 261 -4.98 -10.30 -0.63
CA HIS A 261 -6.42 -10.36 -0.42
C HIS A 261 -7.06 -9.00 -0.69
N LEU A 262 -7.69 -8.84 -1.85
CA LEU A 262 -8.42 -7.64 -2.23
C LEU A 262 -9.90 -7.78 -1.89
N THR A 263 -10.48 -6.84 -1.15
CA THR A 263 -11.94 -6.71 -1.05
C THR A 263 -12.41 -5.48 -1.84
N CYS A 264 -13.31 -5.68 -2.81
CA CYS A 264 -13.97 -4.59 -3.53
C CYS A 264 -15.49 -4.67 -3.40
N LEU A 265 -16.18 -3.54 -3.60
CA LEU A 265 -17.65 -3.50 -3.61
C LEU A 265 -18.18 -3.71 -5.03
N LYS A 266 -19.40 -4.24 -5.12
CA LYS A 266 -20.09 -4.33 -6.41
C LYS A 266 -20.21 -2.94 -7.04
N GLY A 267 -19.67 -2.79 -8.25
CA GLY A 267 -19.60 -1.53 -8.99
C GLY A 267 -18.22 -0.85 -8.95
N ASP A 268 -17.33 -1.24 -8.03
CA ASP A 268 -15.92 -0.89 -8.08
C ASP A 268 -15.25 -1.51 -9.32
N ALA A 269 -13.99 -1.19 -9.53
CA ALA A 269 -13.16 -1.84 -10.53
C ALA A 269 -11.78 -2.17 -9.98
N VAL A 270 -11.07 -3.08 -10.66
CA VAL A 270 -9.70 -3.48 -10.35
C VAL A 270 -8.85 -3.21 -11.59
N HIS A 271 -7.80 -2.38 -11.44
CA HIS A 271 -6.76 -2.24 -12.46
C HIS A 271 -5.70 -3.30 -12.22
N ILE A 272 -5.58 -4.24 -13.14
CA ILE A 272 -4.62 -5.33 -13.05
C ILE A 272 -3.39 -4.99 -13.90
N GLN A 273 -2.24 -4.79 -13.27
CA GLN A 273 -0.98 -4.50 -13.96
C GLN A 273 0.23 -4.87 -13.11
N TRP A 274 1.36 -5.13 -13.74
CA TRP A 274 2.62 -5.33 -13.03
C TRP A 274 3.82 -5.14 -13.94
N THR A 275 4.99 -5.01 -13.31
CA THR A 275 6.29 -5.06 -13.98
C THR A 275 7.19 -6.08 -13.31
N GLY A 276 7.76 -6.98 -14.09
CA GLY A 276 8.87 -7.84 -13.68
C GLY A 276 10.24 -7.22 -13.98
N SER A 277 11.27 -8.06 -14.01
CA SER A 277 12.64 -7.72 -14.42
C SER A 277 13.19 -8.77 -15.39
N ASP A 278 13.98 -8.35 -16.38
CA ASP A 278 14.73 -9.27 -17.25
C ASP A 278 16.12 -9.62 -16.68
N TYR A 279 16.53 -8.93 -15.62
CA TYR A 279 17.86 -9.07 -15.05
C TYR A 279 17.86 -9.12 -13.53
N ASN A 280 18.88 -9.76 -12.97
CA ASN A 280 19.21 -9.63 -11.56
C ASN A 280 19.91 -8.27 -11.29
N PRO A 281 20.22 -7.93 -10.03
CA PRO A 281 20.89 -6.67 -9.69
C PRO A 281 22.23 -6.44 -10.42
N ASN A 282 22.98 -7.51 -10.73
CA ASN A 282 24.24 -7.43 -11.46
C ASN A 282 24.06 -7.33 -12.99
N ARG A 283 22.82 -7.12 -13.48
CA ARG A 283 22.44 -7.15 -14.89
C ARG A 283 22.75 -8.46 -15.63
N ASN A 284 22.94 -9.54 -14.89
CA ASN A 284 22.97 -10.87 -15.46
C ASN A 284 21.52 -11.35 -15.64
N GLY A 285 21.30 -12.34 -16.51
CA GLY A 285 20.01 -13.02 -16.57
C GLY A 285 19.57 -13.44 -15.16
N ASN A 286 18.31 -13.24 -14.82
CA ASN A 286 17.82 -13.66 -13.51
C ASN A 286 17.77 -15.20 -13.43
N ASN A 287 17.38 -15.82 -12.32
CA ASN A 287 17.29 -17.29 -12.26
C ASN A 287 15.99 -17.85 -12.89
N GLY A 288 15.34 -17.09 -13.77
CA GLY A 288 14.09 -17.32 -14.52
C GLY A 288 14.08 -18.48 -15.50
N GLU A 289 12.91 -18.74 -16.06
CA GLU A 289 12.67 -19.73 -17.10
C GLU A 289 12.50 -19.01 -18.44
N GLY A 290 13.60 -18.74 -19.15
CA GLY A 290 13.56 -18.11 -20.47
C GLY A 290 12.98 -16.68 -20.50
N GLY A 291 12.85 -16.14 -21.70
CA GLY A 291 12.44 -14.76 -21.97
C GLY A 291 12.69 -14.39 -23.44
N PRO A 292 12.21 -13.21 -23.89
CA PRO A 292 12.41 -12.76 -25.25
C PRO A 292 13.90 -12.51 -25.49
N VAL A 293 14.34 -12.59 -26.74
CA VAL A 293 15.73 -12.31 -27.09
C VAL A 293 16.01 -10.81 -26.89
N ASP A 294 17.08 -10.47 -26.18
CA ASP A 294 17.59 -9.10 -26.11
C ASP A 294 18.48 -8.87 -27.34
N PRO A 295 18.10 -7.98 -28.27
CA PRO A 295 18.90 -7.69 -29.46
C PRO A 295 20.29 -7.17 -29.12
N GLN A 296 20.47 -6.57 -27.94
CA GLN A 296 21.75 -6.03 -27.47
C GLN A 296 22.58 -7.09 -26.72
N ASN A 297 22.02 -8.27 -26.43
CA ASN A 297 22.68 -9.32 -25.67
C ASN A 297 22.26 -10.74 -26.12
N MET A 298 22.34 -10.97 -27.44
CA MET A 298 21.86 -12.19 -28.11
C MET A 298 22.51 -13.51 -27.64
N GLY A 299 23.65 -13.44 -26.94
CA GLY A 299 24.35 -14.61 -26.42
C GLY A 299 23.86 -15.09 -25.05
N ASN A 300 23.03 -14.31 -24.36
CA ASN A 300 22.52 -14.67 -23.05
C ASN A 300 21.10 -15.23 -23.20
N THR A 301 20.88 -16.47 -22.74
CA THR A 301 19.51 -16.99 -22.58
C THR A 301 18.84 -16.14 -21.52
N LEU A 302 18.14 -15.09 -21.93
CA LEU A 302 17.49 -14.20 -21.00
C LEU A 302 16.52 -15.02 -20.17
N ARG A 303 16.73 -14.95 -18.88
CA ARG A 303 15.87 -15.51 -17.88
C ARG A 303 15.18 -14.32 -17.28
N CYS A 304 13.85 -14.30 -17.37
CA CYS A 304 13.08 -13.13 -17.02
C CYS A 304 11.95 -13.46 -16.03
N ASP A 305 11.55 -12.44 -15.28
CA ASP A 305 10.40 -12.51 -14.38
C ASP A 305 9.15 -12.23 -15.19
N ARG A 306 8.24 -13.20 -15.20
CA ARG A 306 6.92 -13.07 -15.83
C ARG A 306 5.93 -13.65 -14.87
N HIS A 307 4.82 -12.94 -14.73
CA HIS A 307 3.75 -13.28 -13.83
C HIS A 307 2.48 -13.29 -14.64
N ASN A 308 1.62 -14.27 -14.39
CA ASN A 308 0.26 -14.30 -14.93
C ASN A 308 -0.73 -14.50 -13.80
N MET A 309 -2.01 -14.51 -14.16
CA MET A 309 -3.10 -14.69 -13.21
C MET A 309 -4.07 -15.70 -13.79
N VAL A 310 -4.14 -16.88 -13.16
CA VAL A 310 -5.08 -17.95 -13.50
C VAL A 310 -5.94 -18.27 -12.28
N GLN A 311 -7.22 -18.56 -12.50
CA GLN A 311 -8.14 -18.86 -11.41
C GLN A 311 -7.94 -20.29 -10.89
N THR A 312 -8.04 -20.45 -9.57
CA THR A 312 -8.03 -21.73 -8.86
C THR A 312 -9.37 -22.00 -8.18
N ALA A 313 -9.65 -23.25 -7.79
CA ALA A 313 -10.89 -23.56 -7.07
C ALA A 313 -10.80 -23.16 -5.59
N ALA A 314 -9.61 -23.32 -4.99
CA ALA A 314 -9.32 -22.97 -3.61
C ALA A 314 -7.96 -22.25 -3.50
N PRO A 315 -7.72 -21.50 -2.40
CA PRO A 315 -6.44 -20.82 -2.17
C PRO A 315 -5.28 -21.81 -1.94
N GLY A 316 -5.55 -23.07 -1.63
CA GLY A 316 -4.52 -24.10 -1.47
C GLY A 316 -4.08 -24.76 -2.79
N ASP A 317 -4.82 -24.56 -3.88
CA ASP A 317 -4.60 -25.33 -5.11
C ASP A 317 -3.38 -24.82 -5.89
N ASN A 318 -2.60 -25.76 -6.42
CA ASN A 318 -1.39 -25.48 -7.19
C ASN A 318 -1.55 -25.72 -8.69
N HIS A 319 -2.79 -25.80 -9.16
CA HIS A 319 -3.12 -25.97 -10.57
C HIS A 319 -4.28 -25.05 -10.93
N PRO A 320 -4.29 -24.51 -12.17
CA PRO A 320 -5.43 -23.75 -12.65
C PRO A 320 -6.67 -24.64 -12.72
N LEU A 321 -7.84 -24.02 -12.76
CA LEU A 321 -9.07 -24.73 -13.09
C LEU A 321 -8.91 -25.51 -14.42
N PRO A 322 -9.41 -26.77 -14.53
CA PRO A 322 -9.02 -27.72 -15.59
C PRO A 322 -9.36 -27.35 -17.04
N THR A 323 -10.08 -26.26 -17.31
CA THR A 323 -10.43 -25.86 -18.68
C THR A 323 -10.92 -24.42 -18.73
N LEU A 324 -10.50 -23.66 -19.76
CA LEU A 324 -11.13 -22.40 -20.19
C LEU A 324 -12.65 -22.58 -20.45
N GLU A 325 -13.10 -23.81 -20.70
CA GLU A 325 -14.48 -24.23 -20.91
C GLU A 325 -15.27 -24.61 -19.63
N ARG A 326 -14.65 -24.96 -18.50
CA ARG A 326 -15.37 -24.91 -17.17
C ARG A 326 -15.58 -23.49 -16.66
N GLN A 327 -14.96 -22.61 -17.40
CA GLN A 327 -15.09 -21.19 -17.36
C GLN A 327 -16.28 -20.84 -18.37
N LEU A 328 -16.61 -21.62 -19.42
CA LEU A 328 -17.76 -21.42 -20.35
C LEU A 328 -18.74 -22.60 -20.35
N LEU A 329 -19.67 -22.71 -19.41
CA LEU A 329 -20.91 -23.48 -19.63
C LEU A 329 -22.08 -22.88 -18.86
N TYR A 330 -22.95 -22.16 -19.58
CA TYR A 330 -24.38 -22.17 -19.26
C TYR A 330 -24.98 -23.35 -20.03
N LYS A 331 -25.43 -24.40 -19.33
CA LYS A 331 -26.84 -24.80 -19.28
C LYS A 331 -27.06 -25.94 -18.28
N GLU A 332 -28.08 -25.73 -17.44
CA GLU A 332 -28.91 -26.70 -16.70
C GLU A 332 -28.24 -27.77 -15.80
N GLU A 333 -28.42 -27.56 -14.49
CA GLU A 333 -28.67 -28.59 -13.48
C GLU A 333 -27.57 -29.60 -13.08
N THR A 334 -26.28 -29.21 -13.00
CA THR A 334 -25.34 -29.98 -12.14
C THR A 334 -24.34 -29.13 -11.36
N MET A 335 -24.05 -29.66 -10.16
CA MET A 335 -23.36 -29.10 -9.01
C MET A 335 -21.86 -28.79 -9.25
N TYR A 336 -21.50 -27.78 -10.06
CA TYR A 336 -20.22 -27.02 -9.99
C TYR A 336 -20.31 -25.77 -10.87
N SER A 337 -21.12 -24.77 -10.50
CA SER A 337 -21.10 -23.45 -11.12
C SER A 337 -20.00 -22.60 -10.49
N VAL A 338 -18.79 -22.61 -11.06
CA VAL A 338 -17.77 -21.63 -10.67
C VAL A 338 -18.12 -20.33 -11.37
N GLU A 339 -18.70 -19.38 -10.63
CA GLU A 339 -18.90 -18.03 -11.13
C GLU A 339 -17.55 -17.42 -11.52
N ARG A 340 -17.50 -16.71 -12.66
CA ARG A 340 -16.27 -16.06 -13.12
C ARG A 340 -16.26 -14.58 -12.74
N PHE A 341 -15.14 -14.11 -12.19
CA PHE A 341 -14.83 -12.69 -12.05
C PHE A 341 -14.49 -12.05 -13.41
N LEU A 342 -13.60 -12.70 -14.16
CA LEU A 342 -13.17 -12.28 -15.50
C LEU A 342 -14.07 -12.87 -16.59
N ASN A 343 -14.35 -12.10 -17.64
CA ASN A 343 -14.92 -12.68 -18.86
C ASN A 343 -13.89 -13.57 -19.59
N LYS A 344 -14.28 -14.23 -20.69
CA LYS A 344 -13.39 -15.16 -21.41
C LYS A 344 -12.12 -14.46 -21.91
N GLU A 345 -12.30 -13.32 -22.58
CA GLU A 345 -11.21 -12.56 -23.21
C GLU A 345 -10.26 -11.99 -22.14
N GLU A 346 -10.81 -11.44 -21.06
CA GLU A 346 -10.04 -11.00 -19.90
C GLU A 346 -9.24 -12.17 -19.28
N ALA A 347 -9.87 -13.32 -19.07
CA ALA A 347 -9.19 -14.50 -18.53
C ALA A 347 -8.05 -14.98 -19.43
N GLU A 348 -8.26 -15.03 -20.75
CA GLU A 348 -7.23 -15.40 -21.72
C GLU A 348 -6.08 -14.38 -21.72
N LYS A 349 -6.41 -13.09 -21.72
CA LYS A 349 -5.45 -11.98 -21.65
C LYS A 349 -4.59 -12.07 -20.39
N MET A 350 -5.18 -12.30 -19.22
CA MET A 350 -4.46 -12.40 -17.94
C MET A 350 -3.65 -13.70 -17.81
N SER A 351 -4.12 -14.80 -18.43
CA SER A 351 -3.45 -16.10 -18.38
C SER A 351 -2.22 -16.15 -19.28
N PHE A 352 -2.32 -15.57 -20.48
CA PHE A 352 -1.29 -15.65 -21.52
C PHE A 352 -0.58 -14.31 -21.79
N LEU A 353 -0.90 -13.26 -21.03
CA LEU A 353 -0.33 -11.91 -21.14
C LEU A 353 -0.45 -11.28 -22.53
N ASP A 354 -1.54 -11.59 -23.23
CA ASP A 354 -1.81 -11.09 -24.58
C ASP A 354 -0.65 -11.40 -25.56
N GLN A 355 -0.07 -12.60 -25.43
CA GLN A 355 0.97 -13.07 -26.35
C GLN A 355 0.36 -13.37 -27.73
N ASP A 356 1.01 -12.88 -28.78
CA ASP A 356 0.64 -13.18 -30.15
C ASP A 356 0.85 -14.68 -30.43
N PRO A 357 -0.19 -15.47 -30.76
CA PRO A 357 -0.05 -16.87 -31.11
C PRO A 357 0.92 -17.14 -32.25
N ALA A 358 1.09 -16.20 -33.19
CA ALA A 358 2.05 -16.33 -34.29
C ALA A 358 3.52 -16.27 -33.82
N SER A 359 3.77 -15.69 -32.65
CA SER A 359 5.10 -15.67 -32.01
C SER A 359 5.44 -16.97 -31.27
N CYS A 360 4.46 -17.86 -31.10
CA CYS A 360 4.56 -19.06 -30.29
C CYS A 360 5.02 -20.29 -31.10
N ALA A 361 5.90 -21.10 -30.53
CA ALA A 361 6.23 -22.42 -31.04
C ALA A 361 5.22 -23.44 -30.51
N GLN A 362 4.86 -24.41 -31.35
CA GLN A 362 4.01 -25.54 -30.91
C GLN A 362 4.81 -26.47 -29.99
N ILE A 363 4.14 -27.15 -29.05
CA ILE A 363 4.84 -28.01 -28.10
C ILE A 363 5.51 -29.20 -28.81
N GLU A 364 4.93 -29.68 -29.90
CA GLU A 364 5.50 -30.71 -30.78
C GLU A 364 6.77 -30.21 -31.47
N GLU A 365 6.78 -28.97 -31.97
CA GLU A 365 7.95 -28.34 -32.59
C GLU A 365 9.11 -28.24 -31.60
N LEU A 366 8.83 -27.80 -30.36
CA LEU A 366 9.84 -27.73 -29.30
C LEU A 366 10.35 -29.12 -28.90
N ARG A 367 9.47 -30.13 -28.87
CA ARG A 367 9.85 -31.53 -28.62
C ARG A 367 10.72 -32.10 -29.74
N GLN A 368 10.51 -31.71 -30.99
CA GLN A 368 11.35 -32.13 -32.11
C GLN A 368 12.71 -31.41 -32.11
N LEU A 369 12.73 -30.10 -31.81
CA LEU A 369 13.96 -29.31 -31.76
C LEU A 369 14.87 -29.73 -30.61
N TYR A 370 14.27 -30.12 -29.48
CA TYR A 370 14.99 -30.54 -28.27
C TYR A 370 14.37 -31.83 -27.73
N PRO A 371 14.63 -33.00 -28.33
CA PRO A 371 13.97 -34.26 -27.95
C PRO A 371 14.29 -34.70 -26.53
N ASN A 372 15.56 -34.56 -26.13
CA ASN A 372 16.07 -35.02 -24.84
C ASN A 372 16.49 -33.89 -23.89
N ASP A 373 16.14 -32.64 -24.20
CA ASP A 373 16.51 -31.46 -23.40
C ASP A 373 15.26 -30.67 -23.01
N GLN A 374 14.69 -31.03 -21.86
CA GLN A 374 13.51 -30.34 -21.33
C GLN A 374 13.81 -28.88 -20.99
N ASP A 375 14.98 -28.59 -20.44
CA ASP A 375 15.36 -27.24 -20.05
C ASP A 375 15.49 -26.32 -21.26
N ALA A 376 15.99 -26.82 -22.40
CA ALA A 376 16.03 -26.06 -23.64
C ALA A 376 14.61 -25.76 -24.15
N ARG A 377 13.66 -26.71 -24.07
CA ARG A 377 12.25 -26.47 -24.43
C ARG A 377 11.61 -25.41 -23.54
N GLU A 378 11.80 -25.51 -22.23
CA GLU A 378 11.20 -24.58 -21.27
C GLU A 378 11.80 -23.17 -21.38
N ARG A 379 13.09 -23.05 -21.70
CA ARG A 379 13.78 -21.77 -21.90
C ARG A 379 13.65 -21.18 -23.29
N HIS A 380 13.08 -21.91 -24.25
CA HIS A 380 12.98 -21.45 -25.62
C HIS A 380 12.14 -20.16 -25.71
N HIS A 381 12.66 -19.14 -26.39
CA HIS A 381 12.04 -17.80 -26.41
C HIS A 381 10.62 -17.78 -26.99
N ARG A 382 10.27 -18.74 -27.88
CA ARG A 382 8.90 -18.92 -28.43
C ARG A 382 7.98 -19.79 -27.57
N ASN A 383 8.40 -20.25 -26.39
CA ASN A 383 7.54 -21.05 -25.53
C ASN A 383 6.53 -20.16 -24.76
N CYS A 384 5.39 -19.91 -25.39
CA CYS A 384 4.32 -19.08 -24.82
C CYS A 384 3.61 -19.73 -23.63
N GLY A 385 3.61 -21.06 -23.51
CA GLY A 385 3.09 -21.77 -22.33
C GLY A 385 3.89 -21.47 -21.07
N LYS A 386 5.16 -21.08 -21.23
CA LYS A 386 5.98 -20.53 -20.16
C LYS A 386 5.94 -19.01 -20.09
N LEU A 387 5.29 -18.29 -21.01
CA LEU A 387 5.26 -16.81 -21.11
C LEU A 387 6.55 -16.16 -21.65
N ASN A 388 7.34 -16.89 -22.44
CA ASN A 388 8.68 -16.44 -22.85
C ASN A 388 8.70 -15.36 -23.93
N THR A 389 7.61 -15.12 -24.66
CA THR A 389 7.61 -14.13 -25.75
C THR A 389 7.31 -12.71 -25.27
N ARG A 390 6.80 -12.55 -24.06
CA ARG A 390 6.39 -11.24 -23.52
C ARG A 390 7.52 -10.50 -22.82
N THR A 391 7.42 -9.18 -22.74
CA THR A 391 8.23 -8.29 -21.89
C THR A 391 7.81 -8.37 -20.41
N PRO A 392 8.62 -7.87 -19.45
CA PRO A 392 8.29 -7.94 -18.03
C PRO A 392 7.08 -7.08 -17.63
N TYR A 393 6.75 -6.05 -18.41
CA TYR A 393 5.59 -5.22 -18.17
C TYR A 393 4.31 -5.82 -18.77
N PHE A 394 3.23 -5.78 -17.99
CA PHE A 394 1.89 -6.16 -18.42
C PHE A 394 0.86 -5.16 -17.87
N ASP A 395 -0.06 -4.74 -18.75
CA ASP A 395 -1.24 -3.94 -18.42
C ASP A 395 -2.50 -4.70 -18.85
N GLY A 396 -3.14 -5.34 -17.87
CA GLY A 396 -4.38 -6.06 -18.06
C GLY A 396 -5.57 -5.14 -18.29
N GLY A 397 -5.46 -3.86 -17.92
CA GLY A 397 -6.55 -2.90 -17.96
C GLY A 397 -7.47 -2.99 -16.72
N VAL A 398 -8.59 -2.28 -16.79
CA VAL A 398 -9.54 -2.15 -15.67
C VAL A 398 -10.68 -3.14 -15.84
N VAL A 399 -10.88 -4.00 -14.84
CA VAL A 399 -11.93 -5.01 -14.77
C VAL A 399 -12.98 -4.60 -13.74
N LYS A 400 -14.27 -4.68 -14.06
CA LYS A 400 -15.34 -4.33 -13.12
C LYS A 400 -15.58 -5.41 -12.07
N CYS A 401 -15.78 -5.00 -10.82
CA CYS A 401 -16.25 -5.85 -9.73
C CYS A 401 -17.78 -6.05 -9.82
N ASP A 402 -18.29 -6.63 -10.91
CA ASP A 402 -19.75 -6.79 -11.11
C ASP A 402 -20.33 -8.08 -10.52
N LYS A 403 -19.47 -9.08 -10.30
CA LYS A 403 -19.84 -10.42 -9.82
C LYS A 403 -19.48 -10.57 -8.35
N ILE A 404 -20.49 -10.65 -7.50
CA ILE A 404 -20.33 -10.86 -6.06
C ILE A 404 -19.81 -12.28 -5.82
N GLY A 405 -18.76 -12.43 -5.03
CA GLY A 405 -18.16 -13.73 -4.75
C GLY A 405 -16.72 -13.62 -4.27
N THR A 406 -16.11 -14.77 -4.01
CA THR A 406 -14.70 -14.89 -3.64
C THR A 406 -13.99 -15.67 -4.74
N PHE A 407 -12.93 -15.09 -5.30
CA PHE A 407 -12.22 -15.61 -6.45
C PHE A 407 -10.74 -15.78 -6.09
N HIS A 408 -10.21 -16.98 -6.27
CA HIS A 408 -8.83 -17.32 -5.95
C HIS A 408 -8.00 -17.43 -7.22
N PHE A 409 -6.75 -16.97 -7.15
CA PHE A 409 -5.84 -16.89 -8.28
C PHE A 409 -4.43 -17.33 -7.90
N MET A 410 -3.67 -17.78 -8.89
CA MET A 410 -2.24 -18.05 -8.78
C MET A 410 -1.49 -17.57 -10.03
N SER A 411 -0.17 -17.38 -9.92
CA SER A 411 0.74 -17.28 -11.08
C SER A 411 1.25 -18.67 -11.46
N THR A 412 1.03 -19.15 -12.68
CA THR A 412 1.58 -20.45 -13.11
C THR A 412 3.11 -20.42 -13.24
N ARG A 413 3.72 -19.25 -13.37
CA ARG A 413 5.17 -19.09 -13.51
C ARG A 413 5.89 -18.93 -12.16
N ASP A 414 5.17 -18.43 -11.15
CA ASP A 414 5.70 -18.19 -9.80
C ASP A 414 5.05 -19.06 -8.73
N ASN A 415 4.28 -20.06 -9.14
CA ASN A 415 3.84 -21.15 -8.30
C ASN A 415 4.69 -22.40 -8.60
N ASN A 416 5.75 -22.61 -7.83
CA ASN A 416 6.63 -23.77 -7.97
C ASN A 416 6.83 -24.44 -6.61
N PHE A 417 6.50 -25.73 -6.56
CA PHE A 417 6.40 -26.62 -5.39
C PHE A 417 7.58 -26.59 -4.41
N SER A 418 8.74 -26.06 -4.78
CA SER A 418 9.94 -26.05 -3.93
C SER A 418 9.90 -25.02 -2.81
N ASN A 419 9.32 -23.83 -3.02
CA ASN A 419 9.38 -22.69 -2.09
C ASN A 419 8.63 -21.41 -2.58
N ARG A 420 7.73 -21.50 -3.58
CA ARG A 420 7.10 -20.30 -4.16
C ARG A 420 5.60 -20.53 -4.32
N ASP A 421 4.81 -19.64 -3.71
CA ASP A 421 3.36 -19.76 -3.66
C ASP A 421 2.68 -18.40 -3.93
N MET A 422 2.87 -17.86 -5.14
CA MET A 422 2.26 -16.59 -5.53
C MET A 422 0.76 -16.78 -5.78
N LYS A 423 -0.04 -16.39 -4.78
CA LYS A 423 -1.50 -16.56 -4.78
C LYS A 423 -2.23 -15.33 -4.29
N GLY A 424 -3.45 -15.14 -4.80
CA GLY A 424 -4.25 -13.96 -4.52
C GLY A 424 -5.73 -14.32 -4.39
N THR A 425 -6.46 -13.52 -3.62
CA THR A 425 -7.91 -13.62 -3.49
C THR A 425 -8.54 -12.27 -3.76
N ILE A 426 -9.57 -12.23 -4.59
CA ILE A 426 -10.43 -11.06 -4.78
C ILE A 426 -11.83 -11.40 -4.25
N GLU A 427 -12.30 -10.63 -3.28
CA GLU A 427 -13.62 -10.75 -2.69
C GLU A 427 -14.49 -9.55 -3.10
N VAL A 428 -15.55 -9.81 -3.85
CA VAL A 428 -16.52 -8.81 -4.29
C VAL A 428 -17.74 -8.84 -3.37
N LYS A 429 -17.95 -7.79 -2.58
CA LYS A 429 -19.07 -7.67 -1.63
C LYS A 429 -20.21 -6.83 -2.18
N ARG A 430 -21.42 -7.02 -1.64
CA ARG A 430 -22.55 -6.11 -1.91
C ARG A 430 -22.28 -4.74 -1.28
N ASN A 431 -22.69 -3.69 -1.98
CA ASN A 431 -22.70 -2.35 -1.41
C ASN A 431 -23.95 -2.16 -0.52
N PHE A 432 -23.82 -2.52 0.77
CA PHE A 432 -24.93 -2.41 1.75
C PHE A 432 -25.31 -0.96 2.04
N TRP A 433 -24.36 -0.02 1.96
CA TRP A 433 -24.60 1.41 2.22
C TRP A 433 -25.55 2.05 1.19
N LEU A 434 -25.45 1.68 -0.09
CA LEU A 434 -26.41 2.10 -1.11
C LEU A 434 -27.84 1.62 -0.80
N ILE A 435 -27.98 0.38 -0.31
CA ILE A 435 -29.29 -0.19 0.05
C ILE A 435 -29.88 0.54 1.25
N MET A 436 -29.06 0.77 2.29
CA MET A 436 -29.50 1.51 3.48
C MET A 436 -29.84 2.96 3.16
N GLY A 437 -29.04 3.65 2.33
CA GLY A 437 -29.32 5.02 1.90
C GLY A 437 -30.65 5.15 1.14
N LEU A 438 -30.99 4.18 0.28
CA LEU A 438 -32.29 4.14 -0.40
C LEU A 438 -33.45 3.85 0.58
N LEU A 439 -33.25 2.97 1.56
CA LEU A 439 -34.25 2.67 2.59
C LEU A 439 -34.50 3.87 3.51
N PHE A 440 -33.44 4.55 3.96
CA PHE A 440 -33.54 5.79 4.74
C PHE A 440 -34.18 6.92 3.92
N GLY A 441 -33.81 7.06 2.63
CA GLY A 441 -34.46 7.99 1.71
C GLY A 441 -35.95 7.71 1.52
N ALA A 442 -36.35 6.45 1.41
CA ALA A 442 -37.75 6.05 1.32
C ALA A 442 -38.50 6.30 2.64
N LEU A 443 -37.91 5.97 3.79
CA LEU A 443 -38.49 6.19 5.11
C LEU A 443 -38.69 7.69 5.41
N THR A 444 -37.73 8.53 5.03
CA THR A 444 -37.84 9.99 5.17
C THR A 444 -38.93 10.57 4.27
N LEU A 445 -39.08 10.08 3.03
CA LEU A 445 -40.18 10.48 2.14
C LEU A 445 -41.55 10.04 2.66
N VAL A 446 -41.68 8.82 3.18
CA VAL A 446 -42.93 8.33 3.80
C VAL A 446 -43.24 9.10 5.08
N GLY A 447 -42.23 9.37 5.92
CA GLY A 447 -42.36 10.18 7.13
C GLY A 447 -42.77 11.62 6.83
N ALA A 448 -42.17 12.26 5.83
CA ALA A 448 -42.55 13.61 5.38
C ALA A 448 -43.98 13.65 4.82
N SER A 449 -44.37 12.63 4.05
CA SER A 449 -45.72 12.48 3.51
C SER A 449 -46.76 12.28 4.63
N ALA A 450 -46.46 11.42 5.60
CA ALA A 450 -47.29 11.17 6.77
C ALA A 450 -47.40 12.42 7.66
N PHE A 451 -46.31 13.18 7.85
CA PHE A 451 -46.31 14.45 8.55
C PHE A 451 -47.19 15.50 7.86
N PHE A 452 -47.15 15.57 6.53
CA PHE A 452 -48.01 16.47 5.76
C PHE A 452 -49.50 16.10 5.88
N VAL A 453 -49.83 14.80 5.86
CA VAL A 453 -51.18 14.28 6.07
C VAL A 453 -51.66 14.53 7.51
N TYR A 454 -50.80 14.30 8.51
CA TYR A 454 -51.09 14.59 9.92
C TYR A 454 -51.35 16.08 10.14
N ARG A 455 -50.52 16.95 9.56
CA ARG A 455 -50.67 18.41 9.67
C ARG A 455 -51.95 18.91 8.97
N ARG A 456 -52.39 18.27 7.88
CA ARG A 456 -53.71 18.51 7.26
C ARG A 456 -54.85 18.04 8.16
N ARG A 457 -54.73 16.90 8.86
CA ARG A 457 -55.75 16.40 9.80
C ARG A 457 -55.87 17.27 11.07
N LYS A 458 -54.77 17.83 11.59
CA LYS A 458 -54.80 18.71 12.78
C LYS A 458 -55.50 20.06 12.56
N LYS A 459 -55.68 20.48 11.30
CA LYS A 459 -56.47 21.69 10.95
C LYS A 459 -57.98 21.47 10.95
N GLY A 460 -58.45 20.24 11.17
CA GLY A 460 -59.88 19.97 11.28
C GLY A 460 -60.17 18.81 12.23
N LYS A 461 -60.44 19.10 13.50
CA LYS A 461 -61.50 18.44 14.29
C LYS A 461 -61.73 19.11 15.66
N PRO A 462 -62.99 19.11 16.17
CA PRO A 462 -63.41 19.81 17.38
C PRO A 462 -63.17 19.01 18.67
N ILE A 463 -63.29 19.71 19.80
CA ILE A 463 -62.97 19.33 21.18
C ILE A 463 -64.12 18.53 21.83
N ILE A 464 -63.84 17.38 22.46
CA ILE A 464 -64.67 16.70 23.47
C ILE A 464 -63.74 16.03 24.51
N PRO A 465 -64.03 16.06 25.84
CA PRO A 465 -63.07 15.76 26.91
C PRO A 465 -63.06 14.31 27.42
N ASP A 466 -62.05 14.02 28.25
CA ASP A 466 -61.56 12.73 28.78
C ASP A 466 -62.54 11.86 29.59
N VAL A 467 -62.35 10.53 29.50
CA VAL A 467 -62.88 9.49 30.41
C VAL A 467 -61.76 8.46 30.69
N PRO A 468 -61.61 7.92 31.93
CA PRO A 468 -60.40 7.20 32.35
C PRO A 468 -60.42 5.66 32.14
N LEU A 469 -59.21 5.15 31.82
CA LEU A 469 -58.57 3.85 32.07
C LEU A 469 -59.39 2.53 32.17
N LEU A 470 -59.02 1.56 31.32
CA LEU A 470 -59.17 0.12 31.60
C LEU A 470 -57.90 -0.67 31.18
N LYS A 471 -57.46 -1.57 32.08
CA LYS A 471 -56.27 -2.43 31.94
C LYS A 471 -56.56 -3.73 31.18
N LYS A 472 -55.52 -4.16 30.44
CA LYS A 472 -55.09 -5.53 30.06
C LYS A 472 -56.03 -6.39 29.20
N VAL A 473 -55.54 -6.84 28.05
CA VAL A 473 -55.58 -8.27 27.65
C VAL A 473 -54.34 -8.62 26.82
N THR A 474 -53.56 -9.58 27.31
CA THR A 474 -52.54 -10.33 26.58
C THR A 474 -53.18 -11.34 25.64
N ASN A 475 -52.66 -11.50 24.42
CA ASN A 475 -52.80 -12.75 23.66
C ASN A 475 -51.50 -13.09 22.93
N LYS A 476 -51.02 -14.31 23.19
CA LYS A 476 -49.90 -14.98 22.52
C LYS A 476 -50.40 -15.75 21.28
N VAL A 477 -49.42 -16.29 20.54
CA VAL A 477 -49.41 -17.53 19.72
C VAL A 477 -49.27 -17.24 18.19
N PRO A 478 -48.56 -18.05 17.36
CA PRO A 478 -47.47 -19.03 17.58
C PRO A 478 -46.20 -18.80 16.71
N LYS A 479 -45.15 -19.59 16.98
CA LYS A 479 -43.91 -19.73 16.19
C LYS A 479 -44.07 -20.74 15.04
N ASN A 480 -43.42 -20.49 13.91
CA ASN A 480 -43.13 -21.51 12.88
C ASN A 480 -41.62 -21.88 12.92
N PRO A 481 -41.23 -23.16 12.80
CA PRO A 481 -39.89 -23.66 13.02
C PRO A 481 -39.08 -23.71 11.70
N PHE A 482 -37.77 -23.95 11.82
CA PHE A 482 -36.76 -24.08 10.75
C PHE A 482 -35.99 -22.82 10.37
N ARG A 483 -35.16 -22.34 11.31
CA ARG A 483 -33.80 -21.91 11.01
C ARG A 483 -32.93 -22.25 12.23
N ARG A 484 -32.05 -23.26 12.13
CA ARG A 484 -30.98 -23.46 13.11
C ARG A 484 -29.95 -22.33 12.89
N GLN A 485 -30.24 -21.14 13.41
CA GLN A 485 -29.21 -20.14 13.66
C GLN A 485 -28.36 -20.67 14.82
N LYS A 486 -27.02 -20.65 14.67
CA LYS A 486 -26.11 -20.78 15.82
C LYS A 486 -26.53 -19.70 16.82
N LYS A 487 -27.06 -20.10 17.98
CA LYS A 487 -27.43 -19.15 19.03
C LYS A 487 -26.16 -18.43 19.47
N PHE A 488 -26.13 -17.13 19.29
CA PHE A 488 -25.17 -16.27 19.96
C PHE A 488 -25.32 -16.48 21.47
N GLN A 489 -24.21 -16.80 22.14
CA GLN A 489 -24.19 -16.96 23.59
C GLN A 489 -23.83 -15.60 24.18
N PRO A 490 -24.71 -14.96 24.98
CA PRO A 490 -24.41 -13.68 25.59
C PRO A 490 -23.12 -13.78 26.41
N ARG A 491 -22.22 -12.81 26.22
CA ARG A 491 -20.94 -12.76 26.92
C ARG A 491 -20.88 -11.46 27.72
N ALA A 492 -20.62 -11.59 29.02
CA ALA A 492 -20.35 -10.44 29.87
C ALA A 492 -18.90 -10.00 29.68
N VAL A 493 -18.70 -8.70 29.48
CA VAL A 493 -17.40 -8.03 29.33
C VAL A 493 -17.33 -6.85 30.30
N THR A 494 -16.12 -6.44 30.66
CA THR A 494 -15.91 -5.33 31.59
C THR A 494 -15.50 -4.08 30.83
N ALA A 495 -16.13 -2.94 31.09
CA ALA A 495 -15.74 -1.66 30.51
C ALA A 495 -14.35 -1.23 31.03
N ILE A 496 -13.38 -1.05 30.13
CA ILE A 496 -12.03 -0.59 30.47
C ILE A 496 -11.89 0.95 30.37
N TYR A 497 -12.84 1.60 29.69
CA TYR A 497 -13.00 3.05 29.60
C TYR A 497 -14.49 3.41 29.76
N SER A 498 -14.80 4.62 30.23
CA SER A 498 -16.18 5.14 30.21
C SER A 498 -16.55 5.57 28.79
N TYR A 499 -17.80 5.35 28.40
CA TYR A 499 -18.35 5.76 27.12
C TYR A 499 -19.65 6.53 27.33
N GLU A 500 -19.76 7.72 26.75
CA GLU A 500 -20.97 8.55 26.76
C GLU A 500 -21.60 8.50 25.37
N ALA A 501 -22.85 8.07 25.31
CA ALA A 501 -23.61 7.91 24.07
C ALA A 501 -23.71 9.25 23.32
N GLN A 502 -23.29 9.25 22.05
CA GLN A 502 -23.37 10.42 21.18
C GLN A 502 -24.67 10.46 20.36
N GLU A 503 -25.30 9.29 20.17
CA GLU A 503 -26.56 9.13 19.46
C GLU A 503 -27.58 8.32 20.29
N GLU A 504 -28.88 8.44 19.98
CA GLU A 504 -29.97 7.81 20.75
C GLU A 504 -29.91 6.27 20.79
N ASN A 505 -29.21 5.65 19.84
CA ASN A 505 -29.04 4.20 19.73
C ASN A 505 -27.77 3.67 20.41
N GLU A 506 -26.96 4.55 21.03
CA GLU A 506 -25.71 4.17 21.69
C GLU A 506 -25.88 3.90 23.19
N LEU A 507 -25.06 3.02 23.74
CA LEU A 507 -25.11 2.63 25.15
C LEU A 507 -24.05 3.37 25.96
N SER A 508 -24.47 4.18 26.94
CA SER A 508 -23.55 4.80 27.91
C SER A 508 -23.18 3.83 29.03
N PHE A 509 -21.92 3.84 29.45
CA PHE A 509 -21.44 3.07 30.62
C PHE A 509 -20.16 3.68 31.20
N GLU A 510 -19.86 3.36 32.46
CA GLU A 510 -18.66 3.82 33.16
C GLU A 510 -17.58 2.75 33.19
N LYS A 511 -16.31 3.17 33.27
CA LYS A 511 -15.19 2.25 33.48
C LYS A 511 -15.43 1.36 34.70
N GLY A 512 -15.35 0.05 34.50
CA GLY A 512 -15.61 -0.98 35.50
C GLY A 512 -17.02 -1.59 35.44
N ASP A 513 -17.94 -1.01 34.66
CA ASP A 513 -19.27 -1.58 34.46
C ASP A 513 -19.22 -2.91 33.69
N THR A 514 -20.13 -3.82 34.04
CA THR A 514 -20.34 -5.06 33.27
C THR A 514 -21.34 -4.80 32.15
N VAL A 515 -20.92 -5.04 30.92
CA VAL A 515 -21.77 -4.96 29.72
C VAL A 515 -22.04 -6.38 29.23
N VAL A 516 -23.31 -6.72 29.00
CA VAL A 516 -23.70 -8.03 28.45
C VAL A 516 -23.92 -7.87 26.96
N ILE A 517 -23.05 -8.47 26.16
CA ILE A 517 -23.14 -8.41 24.70
C ILE A 517 -24.32 -9.27 24.24
N THR A 518 -25.17 -8.70 23.39
CA THR A 518 -26.35 -9.34 22.80
C THR A 518 -26.19 -9.60 21.30
N GLU A 519 -25.38 -8.81 20.59
CA GLU A 519 -25.07 -9.01 19.15
C GLU A 519 -23.74 -8.34 18.74
N TYR A 520 -23.04 -8.91 17.76
CA TYR A 520 -21.90 -8.25 17.11
C TYR A 520 -22.39 -7.56 15.82
N VAL A 521 -22.55 -6.24 15.87
CA VAL A 521 -23.07 -5.45 14.74
C VAL A 521 -22.00 -5.26 13.66
N SER A 522 -20.74 -5.08 14.08
CA SER A 522 -19.54 -5.09 13.23
C SER A 522 -18.30 -5.49 14.03
N ASP A 523 -17.12 -5.44 13.40
CA ASP A 523 -15.84 -5.67 14.09
C ASP A 523 -15.53 -4.56 15.12
N GLU A 524 -16.07 -3.36 14.90
CA GLU A 524 -15.82 -2.16 15.71
C GLU A 524 -16.95 -1.84 16.69
N TRP A 525 -18.19 -2.27 16.41
CA TRP A 525 -19.38 -1.91 17.17
C TRP A 525 -20.18 -3.13 17.59
N TRP A 526 -20.49 -3.20 18.89
CA TRP A 526 -21.25 -4.29 19.49
C TRP A 526 -22.54 -3.77 20.10
N LEU A 527 -23.59 -4.59 20.06
CA LEU A 527 -24.83 -4.34 20.78
C LEU A 527 -24.75 -5.05 22.13
N GLY A 528 -25.13 -4.34 23.19
CA GLY A 528 -25.22 -4.95 24.50
C GLY A 528 -26.12 -4.19 25.44
N THR A 529 -26.20 -4.73 26.66
CA THR A 529 -27.02 -4.17 27.73
C THR A 529 -26.15 -3.84 28.94
N CYS A 530 -26.35 -2.65 29.50
CA CYS A 530 -25.74 -2.22 30.75
C CYS A 530 -26.79 -1.47 31.57
N LYS A 531 -26.89 -1.79 32.87
CA LYS A 531 -27.82 -1.12 33.81
C LYS A 531 -29.31 -1.08 33.36
N GLY A 532 -29.73 -1.99 32.48
CA GLY A 532 -31.11 -2.10 31.99
C GLY A 532 -31.38 -1.33 30.68
N GLU A 533 -30.39 -0.62 30.15
CA GLU A 533 -30.44 0.03 28.85
C GLU A 533 -29.74 -0.82 27.79
N GLU A 534 -30.21 -0.74 26.54
CA GLU A 534 -29.67 -1.45 25.39
C GLU A 534 -29.23 -0.44 24.34
N GLY A 535 -28.06 -0.64 23.77
CA GLY A 535 -27.52 0.23 22.73
C GLY A 535 -26.20 -0.29 22.18
N VAL A 536 -25.75 0.32 21.09
CA VAL A 536 -24.46 -0.02 20.48
C VAL A 536 -23.32 0.73 21.16
N PHE A 537 -22.14 0.11 21.20
CA PHE A 537 -20.94 0.72 21.75
C PHE A 537 -19.68 0.22 21.05
N PRO A 538 -18.56 0.97 21.11
CA PRO A 538 -17.32 0.57 20.47
C PRO A 538 -16.68 -0.62 21.20
N ARG A 539 -16.28 -1.65 20.44
CA ARG A 539 -15.60 -2.84 20.96
C ARG A 539 -14.37 -2.51 21.80
N THR A 540 -13.62 -1.48 21.42
CA THR A 540 -12.34 -1.11 22.04
C THR A 540 -12.47 -0.60 23.49
N TYR A 541 -13.70 -0.40 23.98
CA TYR A 541 -13.99 0.11 25.32
C TYR A 541 -14.24 -0.98 26.36
N VAL A 542 -14.21 -2.25 25.97
CA VAL A 542 -14.50 -3.39 26.85
C VAL A 542 -13.43 -4.50 26.70
N SER A 543 -13.27 -5.33 27.75
CA SER A 543 -12.37 -6.50 27.78
C SER A 543 -13.05 -7.77 28.26
#